data_AF-A0A2V8THW8-F1
#
_entry.id   AF-A0A2V8THW8-F1
#
_cell.length_a   1.000
_cell.length_b   1.000
_cell.length_c   1.000
_cell.angle_alpha   90.00
_cell.angle_beta   90.00
_cell.angle_gamma   90.00
#
_symmetry.space_group_name_H-M   'P 1'
#
loop_
_entity.id
_entity.type
_entity.pdbx_description
1 polymer ?
#
loop_
_entity_poly.entity_id
_entity_poly.type
_entity_poly.pdbx_seq_one_letter_code
_entity_poly.pdbx_strand_id
1 'polypeptide(L)'
;VLALERNGAAIRVSDNLVEGETAWAVASGLCRSNDPHIIGLARAANVRLLCSHDQELHTDFTNRALLGNPRGKVYQARRHRPLLREFCGILASGSARR
;
A
#
# COMPACT_ATOMS: atom_id res chain seq x y z
N VAL A 1 -21.86 -2.48 9.71
CA VAL A 1 -21.38 -2.75 8.33
C VAL A 1 -20.50 -1.58 7.93
N LEU A 2 -19.17 -1.77 7.85
CA LEU A 2 -18.26 -0.74 7.34
C LEU A 2 -18.45 -0.69 5.82
N ALA A 3 -19.13 0.35 5.33
CA ALA A 3 -19.29 0.60 3.91
C ALA A 3 -17.89 0.82 3.32
N LEU A 4 -17.45 -0.12 2.50
CA LEU A 4 -16.20 -0.01 1.76
C LEU A 4 -16.43 1.01 0.64
N GLU A 5 -15.88 2.22 0.77
CA GLU A 5 -15.80 3.21 -0.30
C GLU A 5 -14.92 2.65 -1.44
N ARG A 6 -15.49 1.78 -2.28
CA ARG A 6 -14.82 1.10 -3.39
C ARG A 6 -15.26 1.69 -4.73
N ASN A 7 -15.08 3.00 -4.90
CA ASN A 7 -15.33 3.64 -6.21
C ASN A 7 -14.13 3.56 -7.17
N GLY A 8 -13.07 2.81 -6.82
CA GLY A 8 -11.86 2.71 -7.66
C GLY A 8 -11.14 4.05 -7.86
N ALA A 9 -11.51 5.07 -7.08
CA ALA A 9 -10.93 6.39 -7.12
C ALA A 9 -9.80 6.50 -6.11
N ALA A 10 -8.81 7.35 -6.40
CA ALA A 10 -7.85 7.77 -5.40
C ALA A 10 -8.61 8.53 -4.29
N ILE A 11 -8.38 8.11 -3.05
CA ILE A 11 -8.89 8.82 -1.87
C ILE A 11 -7.77 9.69 -1.32
N ARG A 12 -8.11 10.90 -0.88
CA ARG A 12 -7.20 11.72 -0.10
C ARG A 12 -7.36 11.37 1.37
N VAL A 13 -6.29 10.91 1.98
CA VAL A 13 -6.24 10.69 3.43
C VAL A 13 -5.66 11.93 4.11
N SER A 14 -6.13 12.24 5.30
CA SER A 14 -5.65 13.38 6.08
C SER A 14 -4.16 13.23 6.41
N ASP A 15 -3.38 14.26 6.12
CA ASP A 15 -1.93 14.27 6.36
C ASP A 15 -1.62 14.05 7.86
N ASN A 16 -2.38 14.67 8.76
CA ASN A 16 -2.24 14.48 10.21
C ASN A 16 -2.44 13.01 10.64
N LEU A 17 -3.34 12.28 9.99
CA LEU A 17 -3.55 10.85 10.29
C LEU A 17 -2.36 10.03 9.81
N VAL A 18 -1.85 10.32 8.61
CA VAL A 18 -0.68 9.65 8.06
C VAL A 18 0.55 9.92 8.93
N GLU A 19 0.76 11.16 9.36
CA GLU A 19 1.86 11.55 10.24
C GLU A 19 1.78 10.84 11.60
N GLY A 20 0.60 10.78 12.21
CA GLY A 20 0.39 10.06 13.48
C GLY A 20 0.72 8.56 13.37
N GLU A 21 0.22 7.90 12.33
CA GLU A 21 0.51 6.48 12.08
C GLU A 21 1.99 6.24 11.69
N THR A 22 2.62 7.20 11.00
CA THR A 22 4.05 7.14 10.66
C THR A 22 4.90 7.27 11.92
N ALA A 23 4.60 8.24 12.78
CA ALA A 23 5.29 8.43 14.05
C ALA A 23 5.16 7.19 14.94
N TRP A 24 3.97 6.59 14.99
CA TRP A 24 3.75 5.33 15.70
C TRP A 24 4.60 4.19 15.13
N ALA A 25 4.66 4.02 13.80
CA ALA A 25 5.43 2.96 13.16
C ALA A 25 6.95 3.12 13.39
N VAL A 26 7.44 4.36 13.40
CA VAL A 26 8.84 4.68 13.76
C VAL A 26 9.09 4.34 15.23
N ALA A 27 8.22 4.81 16.14
CA ALA A 27 8.36 4.59 17.57
C ALA A 27 8.27 3.11 17.98
N SER A 28 7.58 2.28 17.18
CA SER A 28 7.49 0.84 17.46
C SER A 28 8.82 0.11 17.25
N GLY A 29 9.76 0.68 16.48
CA GLY A 29 11.05 0.05 16.17
C GLY A 29 10.94 -1.23 15.33
N LEU A 30 9.81 -1.41 14.63
CA LEU A 30 9.51 -2.64 13.88
C LEU A 30 9.75 -2.50 12.37
N CYS A 31 9.85 -1.28 11.87
CA CYS A 31 10.13 -0.99 10.46
C CYS A 31 11.58 -1.32 10.13
N ARG A 32 11.77 -2.09 9.06
CA ARG A 32 13.07 -2.35 8.43
C ARG A 32 13.34 -1.36 7.30
N SER A 33 12.31 -1.06 6.50
CA SER A 33 12.39 -0.10 5.41
C SER A 33 12.64 1.30 5.94
N ASN A 34 13.40 2.08 5.17
CA ASN A 34 13.59 3.51 5.39
C ASN A 34 12.38 4.37 4.95
N ASP A 35 11.29 3.74 4.50
CA ASP A 35 10.04 4.38 4.09
C ASP A 35 8.86 4.14 5.07
N PRO A 36 8.99 4.52 6.36
CA PRO A 36 7.93 4.28 7.36
C PRO A 36 6.63 5.03 7.03
N HIS A 37 6.70 6.10 6.25
CA HIS A 37 5.54 6.85 5.79
C HIS A 37 4.59 6.01 4.92
N ILE A 38 5.09 4.99 4.20
CA ILE A 38 4.24 4.07 3.43
C ILE A 38 3.45 3.15 4.36
N ILE A 39 4.06 2.71 5.47
CA ILE A 39 3.36 1.94 6.51
C ILE A 39 2.32 2.82 7.23
N GLY A 40 2.69 4.06 7.56
CA GLY A 40 1.76 5.04 8.12
C GLY A 40 0.54 5.28 7.24
N LEU A 41 0.76 5.51 5.94
CA LEU A 41 -0.31 5.63 4.95
C LEU A 41 -1.15 4.35 4.87
N ALA A 42 -0.52 3.19 4.85
CA ALA A 42 -1.23 1.92 4.77
C ALA A 42 -2.17 1.69 5.96
N ARG A 43 -1.74 2.10 7.16
CA ARG A 43 -2.55 2.04 8.38
C ARG A 43 -3.69 3.06 8.33
N ALA A 44 -3.38 4.32 8.04
CA ALA A 44 -4.37 5.40 7.99
C ALA A 44 -5.44 5.18 6.93
N ALA A 45 -5.06 4.67 5.76
CA ALA A 45 -5.94 4.46 4.61
C ALA A 45 -6.47 3.01 4.49
N ASN A 46 -6.16 2.14 5.45
CA ASN A 46 -6.60 0.74 5.46
C ASN A 46 -6.20 -0.04 4.18
N VAL A 47 -4.99 0.20 3.69
CA VAL A 47 -4.46 -0.36 2.45
C VAL A 47 -4.12 -1.83 2.65
N ARG A 48 -4.52 -2.68 1.68
CA ARG A 48 -4.33 -4.13 1.74
C ARG A 48 -3.36 -4.68 0.70
N LEU A 49 -2.94 -3.85 -0.24
CA LEU A 49 -2.17 -4.25 -1.41
C LEU A 49 -0.97 -3.32 -1.56
N LEU A 50 0.21 -3.92 -1.61
CA LEU A 50 1.45 -3.26 -1.96
C LEU A 50 1.98 -3.84 -3.27
N CYS A 51 2.35 -2.96 -4.19
CA CYS A 51 3.12 -3.29 -5.39
C CYS A 51 4.41 -2.48 -5.34
N SER A 52 5.51 -3.13 -4.98
CA SER A 52 6.84 -2.52 -4.90
C SER A 52 7.90 -3.54 -5.30
N HIS A 53 9.13 -3.08 -5.48
CA HIS A 53 10.31 -3.92 -5.59
C HIS A 53 11.19 -3.87 -4.33
N ASP A 54 10.83 -3.03 -3.34
CA ASP A 54 11.52 -2.93 -2.07
C ASP A 54 11.17 -4.12 -1.16
N GLN A 55 12.18 -4.94 -0.87
CA GLN A 55 12.03 -6.15 -0.04
C GLN A 55 11.92 -5.85 1.46
N GLU A 56 12.53 -4.77 1.94
CA GLU A 56 12.39 -4.36 3.33
C GLU A 56 10.96 -3.88 3.56
N LEU A 57 10.43 -3.10 2.61
CA LEU A 57 9.05 -2.66 2.65
C LEU A 57 8.06 -3.83 2.52
N HIS A 58 8.36 -4.85 1.72
CA HIS A 58 7.54 -6.08 1.69
C HIS A 58 7.50 -6.78 3.05
N THR A 59 8.64 -6.82 3.74
CA THR A 59 8.73 -7.43 5.06
C THR A 59 7.88 -6.66 6.06
N ASP A 60 7.99 -5.32 6.06
CA ASP A 60 7.21 -4.45 6.93
C ASP A 60 5.72 -4.55 6.64
N PHE A 61 5.35 -4.53 5.36
CA PHE A 61 3.95 -4.56 4.92
C PHE A 61 3.24 -5.89 5.23
N THR A 62 4.00 -6.97 5.44
CA THR A 62 3.46 -8.27 5.83
C THR A 62 3.65 -8.60 7.31
N ASN A 63 4.34 -7.73 8.05
CA ASN A 63 4.51 -7.84 9.50
C ASN A 63 3.17 -7.57 10.21
N ARG A 64 2.66 -8.58 10.94
CA ARG A 64 1.37 -8.50 11.63
C ARG A 64 1.34 -7.47 12.75
N ALA A 65 2.50 -7.16 13.34
CA ALA A 65 2.59 -6.14 14.37
C ALA A 65 2.47 -4.73 13.77
N LEU A 66 2.90 -4.53 12.52
CA LEU A 66 2.73 -3.27 11.78
C LEU A 66 1.37 -3.18 11.06
N LEU A 67 0.90 -4.24 10.42
CA LEU A 67 -0.36 -4.31 9.67
C LEU A 67 -1.13 -5.60 10.01
N GLY A 68 -1.83 -5.56 11.14
CA GLY A 68 -2.51 -6.74 11.71
C GLY A 68 -3.94 -6.96 11.23
N ASN A 69 -4.73 -5.89 11.07
CA ASN A 69 -6.15 -6.03 10.78
C ASN A 69 -6.70 -4.85 9.97
N PRO A 70 -6.83 -4.98 8.64
CA PRO A 70 -6.56 -6.15 7.80
C PRO A 70 -5.08 -6.35 7.47
N ARG A 71 -4.70 -7.60 7.16
CA ARG A 71 -3.33 -7.96 6.75
C ARG A 71 -3.01 -7.43 5.34
N GLY A 72 -1.80 -6.89 5.21
CA GLY A 72 -1.22 -6.51 3.92
C GLY A 72 -0.87 -7.71 3.05
N LYS A 73 -0.95 -7.52 1.72
CA LYS A 73 -0.52 -8.49 0.71
C LYS A 73 0.37 -7.80 -0.33
N VAL A 74 1.42 -8.50 -0.77
CA VAL A 74 2.34 -8.00 -1.80
C VAL A 74 1.99 -8.62 -3.15
N TYR A 75 1.76 -7.77 -4.15
CA TYR A 75 1.37 -8.16 -5.50
C TYR A 75 2.53 -7.93 -6.47
N GLN A 76 3.34 -8.97 -6.68
CA GLN A 76 4.57 -8.89 -7.50
C GLN A 76 4.71 -9.99 -8.58
N ALA A 77 3.93 -11.07 -8.48
CA ALA A 77 4.06 -12.18 -9.41
C ALA A 77 3.39 -11.87 -10.77
N ARG A 78 3.92 -12.46 -11.86
CA ARG A 78 3.35 -12.36 -13.21
C ARG A 78 1.86 -12.75 -13.28
N ARG A 79 1.42 -13.67 -12.41
CA ARG A 79 0.00 -14.06 -12.25
C ARG A 79 -0.90 -12.99 -11.63
N HIS A 80 -0.35 -12.01 -10.91
CA HIS A 80 -1.09 -10.87 -10.34
C HIS A 80 -1.25 -9.73 -11.36
N ARG A 81 -0.54 -9.80 -12.49
CA ARG A 81 -0.53 -8.78 -13.53
C ARG A 81 -1.94 -8.46 -14.08
N PRO A 82 -2.87 -9.42 -14.28
CA PRO A 82 -4.25 -9.10 -14.66
C PRO A 82 -4.98 -8.27 -13.61
N LEU A 83 -4.82 -8.60 -12.32
CA LEU A 83 -5.45 -7.87 -11.20
C LEU A 83 -4.92 -6.44 -11.09
N LEU A 84 -3.61 -6.25 -11.25
CA LEU A 84 -3.02 -4.91 -11.26
C LEU A 84 -3.49 -4.10 -12.48
N ARG A 85 -3.72 -4.74 -13.64
CA ARG A 85 -4.19 -4.05 -14.84
C ARG A 85 -5.64 -3.56 -14.72
N GLU A 86 -6.48 -4.36 -14.07
CA GLU A 86 -7.89 -4.06 -13.84
C GLU A 86 -8.10 -2.95 -12.81
N PHE A 87 -7.32 -2.95 -11.73
CA PHE A 87 -7.54 -2.04 -10.60
C PHE A 87 -6.54 -0.89 -10.47
N CYS A 88 -5.34 -1.00 -11.04
CA CYS A 88 -4.31 0.04 -10.97
C CYS A 88 -4.12 0.78 -12.30
N GLY A 89 -4.94 0.47 -13.32
CA GLY A 89 -5.02 1.25 -14.56
C GLY A 89 -3.66 1.67 -15.10
N ILE A 90 -2.82 0.71 -15.52
CA ILE A 90 -1.77 1.06 -16.46
C ILE A 90 -2.51 1.43 -17.75
N LEU A 91 -2.84 2.72 -17.89
CA LEU A 91 -3.10 3.31 -19.17
C LEU A 91 -1.94 2.86 -20.05
N ALA A 92 -2.27 2.10 -21.09
CA ALA A 92 -1.33 1.81 -22.15
C ALA A 92 -0.97 3.16 -22.79
N SER A 93 0.02 3.84 -22.22
CA SER A 93 0.64 5.00 -22.86
C SER A 93 1.52 4.46 -23.98
N GLY A 94 1.03 4.61 -25.20
CA GLY A 94 1.88 4.68 -26.39
C GLY A 94 1.83 3.47 -27.31
N SER A 95 0.78 3.39 -28.12
CA SER A 95 0.98 3.06 -29.54
C SER A 95 1.89 4.15 -30.12
N ALA A 96 3.19 3.89 -30.20
CA ALA A 96 4.08 4.67 -31.06
C ALA A 96 4.02 4.04 -32.44
N ARG A 97 3.20 4.65 -33.31
CA ARG A 97 3.38 4.58 -34.76
C ARG A 97 4.83 4.92 -35.09
N ARG A 98 5.51 4.04 -35.81
CA ARG A 98 6.19 4.33 -37.09
C ARG A 98 6.42 3.02 -37.80
#